data_AF-A0A9E5LKC2-F1
#
_entry.id   AF-A0A9E5LKC2-F1
#
_cell.length_a   1.000
_cell.length_b   1.000
_cell.length_c   1.000
_cell.angle_alpha   90.00
_cell.angle_beta   90.00
_cell.angle_gamma   90.00
#
_symmetry.space_group_name_H-M   'P 1'
#
loop_
_entity.id
_entity.type
_entity.pdbx_description
1 polymer ?
#
loop_
_entity_poly.entity_id
_entity_poly.type
_entity_poly.pdbx_seq_one_letter_code
_entity_poly.pdbx_strand_id
1 'polypeptide(L)'
;MKYIYAALTGIAFTTPSFAQNITAEAGLSTLGLYAAPVYDMNENIDIRVPLYFGSQNYKSTEGGTTIDGKIISESVGVMLDYYPSGSWFRISGGLTAGGYNFDASTASLEFDGTTYTSDFDLNIKQDNNIVPVIALG
;
A
#
# COMPACT_ATOMS: atom_id res chain seq x y z
N MET A 1 -32.31 -10.01 16.07
CA MET A 1 -31.09 -9.66 15.31
C MET A 1 -29.93 -10.23 16.09
N LYS A 2 -29.18 -11.19 15.52
CA LYS A 2 -28.22 -12.04 16.23
C LYS A 2 -26.84 -11.79 15.60
N TYR A 3 -25.96 -11.12 16.34
CA TYR A 3 -24.60 -10.80 15.88
C TYR A 3 -23.74 -12.06 15.93
N ILE A 4 -23.14 -12.43 14.80
CA ILE A 4 -22.15 -13.51 14.72
C ILE A 4 -20.78 -12.84 14.71
N TYR A 5 -20.03 -13.00 15.79
CA TYR A 5 -18.61 -12.66 15.87
C TYR A 5 -17.82 -13.77 15.17
N ALA A 6 -17.22 -13.47 14.01
CA ALA A 6 -16.26 -14.37 13.38
C ALA A 6 -14.89 -14.14 14.03
N ALA A 7 -14.45 -15.10 14.86
CA ALA A 7 -13.11 -15.12 15.41
C ALA A 7 -12.11 -15.50 14.30
N LEU A 8 -11.17 -14.61 14.02
CA LEU A 8 -10.07 -14.85 13.09
C LEU A 8 -9.02 -15.72 13.80
N THR A 9 -9.07 -17.03 13.61
CA THR A 9 -8.05 -17.98 14.08
C THR A 9 -6.74 -17.74 13.35
N GLY A 10 -5.73 -17.25 14.06
CA GLY A 10 -4.38 -17.05 13.53
C GLY A 10 -3.73 -18.38 13.17
N ILE A 11 -3.25 -18.48 11.92
CA ILE A 11 -2.40 -19.59 11.48
C ILE A 11 -0.99 -19.31 11.99
N ALA A 12 -0.51 -20.10 12.94
CA ALA A 12 0.87 -20.06 13.38
C ALA A 12 1.74 -20.79 12.36
N PHE A 13 2.54 -20.04 11.59
CA PHE A 13 3.60 -20.61 10.76
C PHE A 13 4.83 -20.85 11.64
N THR A 14 5.26 -22.11 11.77
CA THR A 14 6.54 -22.45 12.40
C THR A 14 7.68 -22.20 11.41
N THR A 15 8.54 -21.22 11.67
CA THR A 15 9.73 -20.93 10.85
C THR A 15 10.92 -21.81 11.27
N PRO A 16 11.65 -22.47 10.34
CA PRO A 16 12.82 -23.29 10.65
C PRO A 16 14.02 -22.45 11.13
N SER A 17 14.90 -23.04 11.94
CA SER A 17 15.96 -22.39 12.74
C SER A 17 17.12 -21.74 11.97
N PHE A 18 17.07 -21.67 10.63
CA PHE A 18 18.05 -20.95 9.81
C PHE A 18 17.66 -19.47 9.58
N ALA A 19 16.50 -19.03 10.08
CA ALA A 19 15.86 -17.75 9.80
C ALA A 19 15.84 -16.77 10.99
N GLN A 20 16.81 -16.80 11.91
CA GLN A 20 16.79 -15.91 13.10
C GLN A 20 16.78 -14.40 12.77
N ASN A 21 17.27 -14.01 11.59
CA ASN A 21 17.35 -12.62 11.15
C ASN A 21 16.49 -12.35 9.91
N ILE A 22 15.60 -13.27 9.54
CA ILE A 22 14.67 -13.07 8.42
C ILE A 22 13.25 -13.16 8.96
N THR A 23 12.56 -12.03 8.91
CA THR A 23 11.15 -11.91 9.26
C THR A 23 10.32 -11.59 8.03
N ALA A 24 9.00 -11.52 8.18
CA ALA A 24 8.09 -11.14 7.11
C ALA A 24 6.98 -10.21 7.62
N GLU A 25 6.68 -9.19 6.84
CA GLU A 25 5.60 -8.23 7.06
C GLU A 25 4.54 -8.44 5.96
N ALA A 26 3.27 -8.25 6.30
CA ALA A 26 2.19 -8.17 5.32
C ALA A 26 1.17 -7.15 5.80
N GLY A 27 0.49 -6.48 4.87
CA GLY A 27 -0.46 -5.46 5.23
C GLY A 27 -1.26 -4.90 4.08
N LEU A 28 -1.98 -3.83 4.40
CA LEU A 28 -2.79 -3.06 3.46
C LEU A 28 -2.18 -1.67 3.31
N SER A 29 -2.18 -1.17 2.09
CA SER A 29 -1.77 0.19 1.73
C SER A 29 -2.79 0.80 0.78
N THR A 30 -2.65 2.10 0.51
CA THR A 30 -3.41 2.77 -0.56
C THR A 30 -3.13 2.19 -1.94
N LEU A 31 -1.98 1.54 -2.12
CA LEU A 31 -1.61 0.86 -3.37
C LEU A 31 -2.15 -0.56 -3.45
N GLY A 32 -2.73 -1.12 -2.39
CA GLY A 32 -3.14 -2.53 -2.38
C GLY A 32 -2.58 -3.32 -1.20
N LEU A 33 -2.74 -4.63 -1.30
CA LEU A 33 -2.07 -5.57 -0.42
C LEU A 33 -0.57 -5.55 -0.69
N TYR A 34 0.20 -5.79 0.37
CA TYR A 34 1.62 -6.02 0.23
C TYR A 34 2.10 -7.12 1.17
N ALA A 35 3.21 -7.71 0.79
CA ALA A 35 4.01 -8.59 1.64
C ALA A 35 5.49 -8.22 1.46
N ALA A 36 6.29 -8.40 2.49
CA ALA A 36 7.70 -8.03 2.46
C ALA A 36 8.51 -9.01 3.32
N PRO A 37 9.46 -9.77 2.77
CA PRO A 37 10.54 -10.31 3.58
C PRO A 37 11.40 -9.16 4.10
N VAL A 38 11.86 -9.31 5.34
CA VAL A 38 12.70 -8.36 6.06
C VAL A 38 13.93 -9.11 6.55
N TYR A 39 15.10 -8.51 6.37
CA TYR A 39 16.36 -8.98 6.90
C TYR A 39 16.84 -8.02 7.98
N ASP A 40 16.85 -8.51 9.22
CA ASP A 40 17.24 -7.74 10.40
C ASP A 40 18.77 -7.69 10.45
N MET A 41 19.36 -6.55 10.03
CA MET A 41 20.83 -6.44 9.98
C MET A 41 21.42 -6.22 11.37
N ASN A 42 20.78 -5.36 12.16
CA ASN A 42 21.12 -5.07 13.55
C ASN A 42 19.90 -4.46 14.27
N GLU A 43 20.06 -4.07 15.54
CA GLU A 43 18.97 -3.54 16.38
C GLU A 43 18.31 -2.25 15.86
N ASN A 44 18.95 -1.55 14.93
CA ASN A 44 18.49 -0.25 14.42
C ASN A 44 18.32 -0.19 12.91
N ILE A 45 18.68 -1.24 12.16
CA ILE A 45 18.68 -1.23 10.70
C ILE A 45 18.17 -2.56 10.16
N ASP A 46 17.17 -2.47 9.28
CA ASP A 46 16.66 -3.60 8.51
C ASP A 46 16.75 -3.33 7.02
N ILE A 47 16.83 -4.40 6.23
CA ILE A 47 16.59 -4.36 4.78
C ILE A 47 15.27 -5.04 4.50
N ARG A 48 14.38 -4.35 3.78
CA ARG A 48 13.05 -4.85 3.45
C ARG A 48 12.82 -4.86 1.94
N VAL A 49 12.18 -5.90 1.45
CA VAL A 49 11.84 -6.06 0.03
C VAL A 49 10.33 -6.09 -0.14
N PRO A 50 9.64 -4.93 -0.17
CA PRO A 50 8.19 -4.91 -0.29
C PRO A 50 7.73 -5.32 -1.69
N LEU A 51 6.71 -6.17 -1.75
CA LEU A 51 6.01 -6.60 -2.94
C LEU A 51 4.57 -6.10 -2.85
N TYR A 52 4.20 -5.16 -3.71
CA TYR A 52 2.84 -4.64 -3.83
C TYR A 52 2.16 -5.32 -5.02
N PHE A 53 0.98 -5.87 -4.77
CA PHE A 53 0.21 -6.55 -5.80
C PHE A 53 -1.28 -6.44 -5.55
N GLY A 54 -2.03 -6.40 -6.66
CA GLY A 54 -3.47 -6.56 -6.67
C GLY A 54 -4.20 -5.34 -7.23
N SER A 55 -5.53 -5.44 -7.18
CA SER A 55 -6.43 -4.37 -7.59
C SER A 55 -7.48 -4.12 -6.52
N GLN A 56 -7.74 -2.85 -6.24
CA GLN A 56 -8.79 -2.41 -5.34
C GLN A 56 -9.73 -1.46 -6.08
N ASN A 57 -11.02 -1.74 -5.96
CA ASN A 57 -12.07 -0.84 -6.43
C ASN A 57 -12.55 -0.01 -5.24
N TYR A 58 -12.72 1.29 -5.47
CA TYR A 58 -13.25 2.24 -4.51
C TYR A 58 -14.48 2.88 -5.11
N LYS A 59 -15.54 2.98 -4.32
CA LYS A 59 -16.72 3.73 -4.68
C LYS A 59 -17.02 4.70 -3.57
N SER A 60 -16.98 5.99 -3.87
CA SER A 60 -17.32 7.05 -2.91
C SER A 60 -18.44 7.90 -3.46
N THR A 61 -19.39 8.28 -2.61
CA THR A 61 -20.45 9.21 -2.95
C THR A 61 -20.35 10.42 -2.02
N GLU A 62 -20.00 11.57 -2.58
CA GLU A 62 -19.87 12.83 -1.87
C GLU A 62 -20.62 13.93 -2.63
N GLY A 63 -21.43 14.73 -1.93
CA GLY A 63 -22.16 15.85 -2.54
C GLY A 63 -23.15 15.45 -3.65
N GLY A 64 -23.64 14.21 -3.66
CA GLY A 64 -24.51 13.68 -4.72
C GLY A 64 -23.75 13.20 -5.97
N THR A 65 -22.44 13.35 -6.00
CA THR A 65 -21.55 12.83 -7.03
C THR A 65 -21.04 11.46 -6.61
N THR A 66 -21.09 10.48 -7.50
CA THR A 66 -20.45 9.17 -7.29
C THR A 66 -19.16 9.09 -8.08
N ILE A 67 -18.08 8.75 -7.40
CA ILE A 67 -16.76 8.52 -7.97
C ILE A 67 -16.50 7.02 -7.90
N ASP A 68 -16.36 6.40 -9.07
CA ASP A 68 -15.92 5.03 -9.21
C ASP A 68 -14.43 5.05 -9.54
N GLY A 69 -13.60 4.52 -8.63
CA GLY A 69 -12.15 4.50 -8.73
C GLY A 69 -11.60 3.08 -8.70
N LYS A 70 -10.49 2.85 -9.40
CA LYS A 70 -9.78 1.57 -9.43
C LYS A 70 -8.28 1.81 -9.36
N ILE A 71 -7.63 1.18 -8.39
CA ILE A 71 -6.17 1.09 -8.30
C ILE A 71 -5.74 -0.31 -8.73
N ILE A 72 -4.69 -0.37 -9.53
CA ILE A 72 -3.93 -1.58 -9.84
C ILE A 72 -2.48 -1.27 -9.51
N SER A 73 -1.86 -2.10 -8.68
CA SER A 73 -0.45 -1.93 -8.34
C SER A 73 0.29 -3.23 -8.52
N GLU A 74 1.45 -3.14 -9.17
CA GLU A 74 2.39 -4.23 -9.34
C GLU A 74 3.79 -3.61 -9.23
N SER A 75 4.37 -3.72 -8.04
CA SER A 75 5.71 -3.18 -7.80
C SER A 75 6.47 -3.98 -6.76
N VAL A 76 7.79 -3.91 -6.89
CA VAL A 76 8.75 -4.49 -5.94
C VAL A 76 9.72 -3.40 -5.52
N GLY A 77 10.11 -3.38 -4.25
CA GLY A 77 11.07 -2.43 -3.73
C GLY A 77 12.25 -3.07 -3.03
N VAL A 78 13.25 -2.23 -2.76
CA VAL A 78 14.29 -2.49 -1.76
C VAL A 78 14.37 -1.24 -0.89
N MET A 79 14.16 -1.43 0.40
CA MET A 79 14.10 -0.38 1.42
C MET A 79 15.15 -0.66 2.49
N LEU A 80 15.78 0.40 2.98
CA LEU A 80 16.54 0.40 4.21
C LEU A 80 15.70 1.11 5.27
N ASP A 81 15.42 0.41 6.37
CA ASP A 81 14.62 0.91 7.48
C ASP A 81 15.56 1.24 8.65
N TYR A 82 15.48 2.45 9.18
CA TYR A 82 16.27 2.92 10.32
C TYR A 82 15.38 3.24 11.52
N TYR A 83 15.74 2.71 12.68
CA TYR A 83 14.98 2.81 13.94
C TYR A 83 15.76 3.65 14.97
N PRO A 84 15.57 4.98 15.01
CA PRO A 84 16.36 5.86 15.88
C PRO A 84 16.03 5.72 17.37
N SER A 85 14.85 5.23 17.71
CA SER A 85 14.32 5.20 19.09
C SER A 85 13.77 3.83 19.50
N GLY A 86 14.23 2.75 18.85
CA GLY A 86 13.71 1.39 19.01
C GLY A 86 12.62 1.04 17.98
N SER A 87 11.97 -0.10 18.14
CA SER A 87 11.15 -0.76 17.09
C SER A 87 9.81 -0.10 16.74
N TRP A 88 9.40 0.97 17.41
CA TRP A 88 8.07 1.57 17.24
C TRP A 88 8.01 2.72 16.21
N PHE A 89 9.16 3.26 15.82
CA PHE A 89 9.26 4.32 14.82
C PHE A 89 10.40 4.01 13.86
N ARG A 90 10.10 4.05 12.55
CA ARG A 90 11.06 3.81 11.47
C ARG A 90 11.06 4.91 10.45
N ILE A 91 12.26 5.23 9.96
CA ILE A 91 12.50 6.05 8.78
C ILE A 91 13.00 5.12 7.69
N SER A 92 12.30 5.08 6.58
CA SER A 92 12.57 4.16 5.48
C SER A 92 13.00 4.93 4.24
N GLY A 93 14.06 4.46 3.58
CA GLY A 93 14.52 5.01 2.30
C GLY A 93 14.89 3.90 1.34
N GLY A 94 14.56 4.05 0.05
CA GLY A 94 14.80 2.98 -0.90
C GLY A 94 14.45 3.30 -2.34
N LEU A 95 14.38 2.24 -3.14
CA LEU A 95 14.01 2.28 -4.55
C LEU A 95 12.87 1.28 -4.77
N THR A 96 11.89 1.65 -5.59
CA THR A 96 10.86 0.73 -6.07
C THR A 96 10.89 0.65 -7.59
N ALA A 97 10.62 -0.54 -8.11
CA ALA A 97 10.48 -0.84 -9.51
C ALA A 97 9.08 -1.34 -9.83
N GLY A 98 8.58 -0.98 -11.01
CA GLY A 98 7.16 -1.16 -11.37
C GLY A 98 6.36 0.10 -11.07
N GLY A 99 5.07 -0.06 -10.79
CA GLY A 99 4.22 1.11 -10.57
C GLY A 99 2.78 0.79 -10.25
N TYR A 100 1.96 1.82 -10.40
CA TYR A 100 0.52 1.75 -10.21
C TYR A 100 -0.20 2.45 -11.36
N ASN A 101 -1.42 2.00 -11.62
CA ASN A 101 -2.38 2.66 -12.46
C ASN A 101 -3.62 2.97 -11.62
N PHE A 102 -4.05 4.22 -11.65
CA PHE A 102 -5.27 4.69 -11.02
C PHE A 102 -6.20 5.22 -12.09
N ASP A 103 -7.37 4.61 -12.18
CA ASP A 103 -8.47 5.04 -13.03
C ASP A 103 -9.60 5.56 -12.13
N ALA A 104 -10.16 6.71 -12.45
CA ALA A 104 -11.36 7.21 -11.79
C ALA A 104 -12.31 7.83 -12.81
N SER A 105 -13.60 7.57 -12.64
CA SER A 105 -14.66 8.13 -13.48
C SER A 105 -15.76 8.74 -12.62
N THR A 106 -16.34 9.85 -13.07
CA THR A 106 -17.52 10.45 -12.43
C THR A 106 -18.37 11.25 -13.41
N ALA A 107 -19.68 11.34 -13.12
CA ALA A 107 -20.66 12.05 -13.94
C ALA A 107 -20.82 13.55 -13.56
N SER A 108 -20.16 13.98 -12.49
CA SER A 108 -20.17 15.38 -12.06
C SER A 108 -18.93 15.73 -11.24
N LEU A 109 -18.50 16.98 -11.29
CA LEU A 109 -17.42 17.50 -10.46
C LEU A 109 -17.82 18.87 -9.92
N GLU A 110 -17.56 19.12 -8.65
CA GLU A 110 -17.69 20.46 -8.06
C GLU A 110 -16.30 21.10 -7.95
N PHE A 111 -16.13 22.25 -8.60
CA PHE A 111 -14.94 23.08 -8.48
C PHE A 111 -15.37 24.50 -8.14
N ASP A 112 -14.84 25.03 -7.04
CA ASP A 112 -15.09 26.40 -6.57
C ASP A 112 -16.60 26.74 -6.46
N GLY A 113 -17.38 25.81 -5.90
CA GLY A 113 -18.84 25.96 -5.71
C GLY A 113 -19.68 25.87 -6.99
N THR A 114 -19.07 25.57 -8.14
CA THR A 114 -19.79 25.32 -9.40
C THR A 114 -19.78 23.83 -9.71
N THR A 115 -20.97 23.25 -9.86
CA THR A 115 -21.13 21.85 -10.30
C THR A 115 -21.13 21.77 -11.82
N TYR A 116 -20.19 20.99 -12.35
CA TYR A 116 -20.14 20.62 -13.76
C TYR A 116 -20.69 19.21 -13.92
N THR A 117 -21.67 19.03 -14.80
CA THR A 117 -22.24 17.70 -15.12
C THR A 117 -21.73 17.25 -16.49
N SER A 118 -20.89 16.22 -16.49
CA SER A 118 -20.31 15.61 -17.69
C SER A 118 -19.64 14.28 -17.30
N ASP A 119 -19.29 13.46 -18.28
CA ASP A 119 -18.46 12.27 -18.03
C ASP A 119 -17.00 12.72 -17.91
N PHE A 120 -16.46 12.61 -16.70
CA PHE A 120 -15.08 12.93 -16.38
C PHE A 120 -14.30 11.65 -16.11
N ASP A 121 -13.21 11.45 -16.85
CA ASP A 121 -12.27 10.36 -16.66
C ASP A 121 -10.90 10.90 -16.24
N LEU A 122 -10.31 10.26 -15.23
CA LEU A 122 -8.97 10.52 -14.73
C LEU A 122 -8.15 9.23 -14.80
N ASN A 123 -7.03 9.27 -15.50
CA ASN A 123 -6.04 8.19 -15.50
C ASN A 123 -4.71 8.75 -14.98
N ILE A 124 -4.18 8.14 -13.92
CA ILE A 124 -2.86 8.44 -13.36
C ILE A 124 -2.04 7.16 -13.39
N LYS A 125 -0.90 7.19 -14.10
CA LYS A 125 0.01 6.06 -14.23
C LYS A 125 1.43 6.46 -13.85
N GLN A 126 2.09 5.59 -13.10
CA GLN A 126 3.54 5.67 -12.91
C GLN A 126 4.25 4.92 -14.05
N ASP A 127 4.91 5.66 -14.95
CA ASP A 127 5.64 5.10 -16.10
C ASP A 127 7.13 4.81 -15.83
N ASN A 128 7.68 5.29 -14.71
CA ASN A 128 9.10 5.11 -14.40
C ASN A 128 9.39 3.68 -13.92
N ASN A 129 10.41 3.06 -14.53
CA ASN A 129 10.84 1.71 -14.17
C ASN A 129 11.41 1.59 -12.76
N ILE A 130 12.06 2.65 -12.24
CA ILE A 130 12.65 2.69 -10.90
C ILE A 130 12.46 4.11 -10.33
N VAL A 131 11.93 4.23 -9.12
CA VAL A 131 11.71 5.51 -8.43
C VAL A 131 12.26 5.48 -7.00
N PRO A 132 12.79 6.61 -6.49
CA PRO A 132 13.15 6.72 -5.09
C PRO A 132 11.91 6.80 -4.20
N VAL A 133 12.00 6.19 -3.02
CA VAL A 133 10.92 6.18 -2.01
C VAL A 133 11.47 6.57 -0.66
N ILE A 134 10.70 7.39 0.06
CA ILE A 134 10.92 7.73 1.46
C ILE A 134 9.60 7.50 2.18
N ALA A 135 9.65 6.84 3.34
CA ALA A 135 8.47 6.60 4.17
C ALA A 135 8.81 6.75 5.66
N LEU A 136 7.76 6.99 6.43
CA LEU A 136 7.79 7.01 7.90
C LEU A 136 6.76 5.99 8.39
N GLY A 137 7.09 5.27 9.46
CA GLY A 137 6.22 4.26 10.05
C GLY A 137 6.41 4.09 11.53
#